data_AF-A0A7K4GN54-F1
#
_entry.id   AF-A0A7K4GN54-F1
#
_cell.length_a   1.000
_cell.length_b   1.000
_cell.length_c   1.000
_cell.angle_alpha   90.00
_cell.angle_beta   90.00
_cell.angle_gamma   90.00
#
_symmetry.space_group_name_H-M   'P 1'
#
loop_
_entity.id
_entity.type
_entity.pdbx_description
1 polymer ?
#
loop_
_entity_poly.entity_id
_entity_poly.type
_entity_poly.pdbx_seq_one_letter_code
_entity_poly.pdbx_strand_id
1 'polypeptide(L)'
;MAVDFEFRKQVMDYHIGSDLIKYCYQCSRCSDNCPITNVTTDFYTTTGYNPRSNILNALLGYKDAIFSADPLAIWGCTVCDTCDEVCPQNIELTEIFTFLKNKSIADGNGPDFIYSQARTIFESAKAITGPKTGKDPIARRRKILGLPPVAKPDVVEFQTLLKNLGVDKKLK
;
A
#
# COMPACT_ATOMS: atom_id res chain seq x y z
N MET A 1 4.46 25.22 -4.34
CA MET A 1 4.28 24.13 -3.35
C MET A 1 3.71 24.78 -2.09
N ALA A 2 2.44 24.51 -1.76
CA ALA A 2 1.77 25.08 -0.60
C ALA A 2 1.66 23.99 0.50
N VAL A 3 1.63 24.42 1.76
CA VAL A 3 1.38 23.52 2.90
C VAL A 3 -0.12 23.23 2.98
N ASP A 4 -0.50 21.95 2.95
CA ASP A 4 -1.85 21.47 3.24
C ASP A 4 -1.91 20.99 4.71
N PHE A 5 -2.48 21.84 5.58
CA PHE A 5 -2.59 21.55 7.01
C PHE A 5 -3.54 20.40 7.34
N GLU A 6 -4.57 20.18 6.52
CA GLU A 6 -5.53 19.10 6.72
C GLU A 6 -4.88 17.76 6.34
N PHE A 7 -4.17 17.71 5.21
CA PHE A 7 -3.36 16.54 4.85
C PHE A 7 -2.31 16.23 5.92
N ARG A 8 -1.60 17.24 6.42
CA ARG A 8 -0.64 17.07 7.52
C ARG A 8 -1.30 16.48 8.76
N LYS A 9 -2.46 17.01 9.16
CA LYS A 9 -3.23 16.48 10.30
C LYS A 9 -3.60 15.01 10.07
N GLN A 10 -4.10 14.65 8.89
CA GLN A 10 -4.43 13.28 8.54
C GLN A 10 -3.22 12.34 8.64
N VAL A 11 -2.03 12.76 8.17
CA VAL A 11 -0.79 11.98 8.32
C VAL A 11 -0.47 11.76 9.80
N MET A 12 -0.57 12.80 10.63
CA MET A 12 -0.29 12.70 12.06
C MET A 12 -1.30 11.81 12.80
N ASP A 13 -2.59 11.87 12.43
CA ASP A 13 -3.67 11.09 13.03
C ASP A 13 -3.64 9.60 12.62
N TYR A 14 -3.01 9.27 11.48
CA TYR A 14 -2.95 7.91 10.97
C TYR A 14 -2.05 6.98 11.80
N HIS A 15 -1.20 7.55 12.68
CA HIS A 15 -0.38 6.78 13.62
C HIS A 15 -1.07 6.59 14.95
N ILE A 16 -1.26 5.32 15.32
CA ILE A 16 -1.90 4.91 16.56
C ILE A 16 -0.85 4.14 17.36
N GLY A 17 -0.27 4.78 18.37
CA GLY A 17 0.58 4.06 19.33
C GLY A 17 1.29 4.90 20.39
N SER A 18 1.54 6.20 20.17
CA SER A 18 2.23 7.01 21.19
C SER A 18 1.59 8.36 21.39
N ASP A 19 1.43 8.76 22.65
CA ASP A 19 1.14 10.14 23.09
C ASP A 19 2.26 11.15 22.74
N LEU A 20 3.26 10.71 21.97
CA LEU A 20 4.45 11.45 21.59
C LEU A 20 4.35 11.92 20.14
N ILE A 21 4.61 13.21 19.92
CA ILE A 21 4.78 13.75 18.59
C ILE A 21 6.11 13.26 18.03
N LYS A 22 6.08 12.46 16.96
CA LYS A 22 7.27 11.94 16.30
C LYS A 22 7.77 12.91 15.24
N TYR A 23 9.08 13.15 15.21
CA TYR A 23 9.72 14.08 14.27
C TYR A 23 10.78 13.36 13.44
N CYS A 24 10.70 13.48 12.11
CA CYS A 24 11.73 12.93 11.24
C CYS A 24 12.90 13.92 11.08
N TYR A 25 14.02 13.65 11.75
CA TYR A 25 15.25 14.45 11.64
C TYR A 25 16.14 14.11 10.42
N GLN A 26 15.59 13.44 9.40
CA GLN A 26 16.23 13.21 8.10
C GLN A 26 17.53 12.38 8.09
N CYS A 27 17.70 11.42 9.01
CA CYS A 27 18.91 10.57 9.08
C CYS A 27 19.13 9.57 7.92
N SER A 28 18.19 9.44 6.98
CA SER A 28 18.27 8.51 5.82
C SER A 28 18.25 7.00 6.13
N ARG A 29 18.19 6.55 7.39
CA ARG A 29 18.16 5.11 7.72
C ARG A 29 17.10 4.31 6.97
N CYS A 30 15.91 4.88 6.77
CA CYS A 30 14.85 4.24 6.00
C CYS A 30 15.19 4.06 4.52
N SER A 31 15.89 5.03 3.90
CA SER A 31 16.30 4.96 2.50
C SER A 31 17.47 4.00 2.31
N ASP A 32 18.45 4.03 3.21
CA ASP A 32 19.64 3.16 3.16
C ASP A 32 19.29 1.66 3.27
N ASN A 33 18.20 1.35 3.97
CA ASN A 33 17.72 -0.02 4.15
C ASN A 33 16.56 -0.38 3.19
N CYS A 34 16.15 0.52 2.31
CA CYS A 34 15.05 0.26 1.39
C CYS A 34 15.54 -0.50 0.16
N PRO A 35 15.04 -1.73 -0.11
CA PRO A 35 15.43 -2.48 -1.30
C PRO A 35 14.99 -1.77 -2.59
N ILE A 36 13.92 -0.99 -2.54
CA ILE A 36 13.37 -0.27 -3.69
C ILE A 36 14.23 0.95 -4.02
N THR A 37 14.68 1.69 -3.01
CA THR A 37 15.67 2.76 -3.22
C THR A 37 16.93 2.20 -3.88
N ASN A 38 17.45 1.07 -3.39
CA ASN A 38 18.68 0.47 -3.93
C ASN A 38 18.60 0.07 -5.42
N VAL A 39 17.42 -0.29 -5.93
CA VAL A 39 17.25 -0.69 -7.34
C VAL A 39 16.73 0.43 -8.25
N THR A 40 16.23 1.53 -7.66
CA THR A 40 15.65 2.65 -8.41
C THR A 40 16.47 3.93 -8.34
N THR A 41 17.53 3.95 -7.52
CA THR A 41 18.44 5.08 -7.37
C THR A 41 19.88 4.60 -7.44
N ASP A 42 20.75 5.39 -8.06
CA ASP A 42 22.20 5.28 -8.03
C ASP A 42 22.84 6.57 -7.50
N PHE A 43 24.19 6.60 -7.48
CA PHE A 43 24.96 7.73 -6.95
C PHE A 43 24.73 9.06 -7.69
N TYR A 44 24.29 9.02 -8.95
CA TYR A 44 24.13 10.20 -9.81
C TYR A 44 22.66 10.56 -10.05
N THR A 45 21.72 9.64 -9.88
CA THR A 45 20.30 9.89 -10.10
C THR A 45 19.65 10.62 -8.93
N THR A 46 18.91 11.68 -9.24
CA THR A 46 18.00 12.37 -8.32
C THR A 46 16.57 11.83 -8.40
N THR A 47 16.34 10.85 -9.26
CA THR A 47 15.05 10.22 -9.55
C THR A 47 15.01 8.80 -8.98
N GLY A 48 13.88 8.38 -8.44
CA GLY A 48 13.66 7.03 -7.90
C GLY A 48 12.86 7.04 -6.61
N TYR A 49 12.74 5.88 -5.97
CA TYR A 49 11.99 5.75 -4.73
C TYR A 49 12.82 6.24 -3.54
N ASN A 50 12.32 7.24 -2.82
CA ASN A 50 12.99 7.77 -1.63
C ASN A 50 12.01 7.88 -0.44
N PRO A 51 11.99 6.88 0.47
CA PRO A 51 11.07 6.89 1.61
C PRO A 51 11.33 8.09 2.54
N ARG A 52 12.58 8.52 2.72
CA ARG A 52 12.92 9.71 3.53
C ARG A 52 12.22 10.97 3.01
N SER A 53 12.27 11.22 1.71
CA SER A 53 11.62 12.40 1.10
C SER A 53 10.10 12.35 1.23
N ASN A 54 9.49 11.18 1.06
CA ASN A 54 8.06 11.00 1.24
C ASN A 54 7.60 11.32 2.66
N ILE A 55 8.35 10.84 3.67
CA ILE A 55 8.03 11.09 5.09
C ILE A 55 8.18 12.57 5.42
N LEU A 56 9.24 13.22 4.93
CA LEU A 56 9.42 14.66 5.13
C LEU A 56 8.23 15.44 4.55
N ASN A 57 7.88 15.18 3.29
CA ASN A 57 6.79 15.86 2.61
C ASN A 57 5.44 15.59 3.28
N ALA A 58 5.20 14.37 3.75
CA ALA A 58 3.97 14.00 4.46
C ALA A 58 3.84 14.76 5.79
N LEU A 59 4.89 14.76 6.63
CA LEU A 59 4.89 15.43 7.93
C LEU A 59 4.86 16.97 7.82
N LEU A 60 5.38 17.53 6.72
CA LEU A 60 5.31 18.96 6.42
C LEU A 60 4.00 19.40 5.75
N GLY A 61 3.18 18.45 5.27
CA GLY A 61 1.94 18.77 4.57
C GLY A 61 2.12 19.11 3.09
N TYR A 62 3.26 18.79 2.48
CA TYR A 62 3.51 18.99 1.05
C TYR A 62 2.86 17.91 0.20
N LYS A 63 1.52 17.88 0.20
CA LYS A 63 0.71 16.92 -0.54
C LYS A 63 1.10 16.83 -2.02
N ASP A 64 1.15 17.97 -2.71
CA ASP A 64 1.43 18.00 -4.15
C ASP A 64 2.82 17.47 -4.50
N ALA A 65 3.79 17.62 -3.60
CA ALA A 65 5.14 17.07 -3.80
C ALA A 65 5.18 15.54 -3.85
N ILE A 66 4.16 14.87 -3.32
CA ILE A 66 4.01 13.41 -3.33
C ILE A 66 3.07 13.00 -4.46
N PHE A 67 1.86 13.58 -4.53
CA PHE A 67 0.81 13.13 -5.45
C PHE A 67 0.98 13.63 -6.89
N SER A 68 1.80 14.65 -7.13
CA SER A 68 2.18 15.09 -8.49
C SER A 68 3.53 14.53 -8.94
N ALA A 69 4.21 13.76 -8.10
CA ALA A 69 5.47 13.09 -8.45
C ALA A 69 5.20 11.82 -9.28
N ASP A 70 6.27 11.12 -9.65
CA ASP A 70 6.17 9.80 -10.25
C ASP A 70 5.35 8.84 -9.35
N PRO A 71 4.42 8.03 -9.89
CA PRO A 71 3.62 7.08 -9.11
C PRO A 71 4.43 6.15 -8.21
N LEU A 72 5.69 5.89 -8.55
CA LEU A 72 6.65 5.16 -7.73
C LEU A 72 6.78 5.76 -6.33
N ALA A 73 6.67 7.09 -6.17
CA ALA A 73 6.72 7.75 -4.87
C ALA A 73 5.66 7.19 -3.90
N ILE A 74 4.50 6.75 -4.39
CA ILE A 74 3.42 6.17 -3.57
C ILE A 74 3.46 4.63 -3.63
N TRP A 75 3.60 4.09 -4.84
CA TRP A 75 3.41 2.66 -5.11
C TRP A 75 4.70 1.82 -5.04
N GLY A 76 5.85 2.46 -4.83
CA GLY A 76 7.14 1.79 -4.68
C GLY A 76 7.29 1.05 -3.35
N CYS A 77 6.63 1.49 -2.27
CA CYS A 77 6.72 0.81 -0.97
C CYS A 77 6.19 -0.63 -1.05
N THR A 78 7.01 -1.60 -0.65
CA THR A 78 6.62 -3.02 -0.58
C THR A 78 5.98 -3.43 0.74
N VAL A 79 5.89 -2.54 1.73
CA VAL A 79 5.34 -2.85 3.06
C VAL A 79 6.13 -3.99 3.72
N CYS A 80 7.46 -3.85 3.72
CA CYS A 80 8.38 -4.85 4.32
C CYS A 80 8.83 -4.50 5.74
N ASP A 81 8.34 -3.38 6.30
CA ASP A 81 8.55 -2.89 7.67
C ASP A 81 10.01 -2.64 8.10
N THR A 82 11.00 -2.90 7.24
CA THR A 82 12.42 -2.70 7.58
C THR A 82 12.71 -1.25 8.00
N CYS A 83 12.05 -0.28 7.37
CA CYS A 83 12.24 1.13 7.71
C CYS A 83 11.70 1.50 9.11
N ASP A 84 10.70 0.78 9.60
CA ASP A 84 10.07 1.01 10.90
C ASP A 84 11.00 0.49 12.00
N GLU A 85 11.57 -0.70 11.80
CA GLU A 85 12.51 -1.34 12.72
C GLU A 85 13.83 -0.57 12.88
N VAL A 86 14.32 0.06 11.81
CA VAL A 86 15.59 0.82 11.85
C VAL A 86 15.40 2.29 12.18
N CYS A 87 14.16 2.77 12.38
CA CYS A 87 13.89 4.18 12.62
C CYS A 87 14.30 4.58 14.05
N PRO A 88 15.32 5.44 14.23
CA PRO A 88 15.74 5.89 15.57
C PRO A 88 14.75 6.85 16.25
N GLN A 89 13.69 7.26 15.53
CA GLN A 89 12.59 8.06 16.06
C GLN A 89 11.30 7.24 16.20
N ASN A 90 11.38 5.92 15.96
CA ASN A 90 10.25 4.99 16.03
C ASN A 90 9.04 5.46 15.23
N ILE A 91 9.25 6.11 14.07
CA ILE A 91 8.15 6.48 13.17
C ILE A 91 7.67 5.19 12.50
N GLU A 92 6.36 4.95 12.44
CA GLU A 92 5.75 3.86 11.68
C GLU A 92 5.62 4.28 10.20
N LEU A 93 6.74 4.39 9.48
CA LEU A 93 6.77 4.88 8.09
C LEU A 93 5.84 4.07 7.18
N THR A 94 5.74 2.75 7.39
CA THR A 94 4.88 1.89 6.56
C THR A 94 3.41 2.29 6.64
N GLU A 95 2.93 2.73 7.79
CA GLU A 95 1.57 3.25 7.95
C GLU A 95 1.38 4.56 7.17
N ILE A 96 2.36 5.47 7.16
CA ILE A 96 2.31 6.67 6.28
C ILE A 96 2.19 6.23 4.83
N PHE A 97 3.00 5.28 4.38
CA PHE A 97 2.95 4.82 2.99
C PHE A 97 1.61 4.16 2.64
N THR A 98 1.01 3.40 3.58
CA THR A 98 -0.34 2.83 3.41
C THR A 98 -1.40 3.93 3.33
N PHE A 99 -1.32 4.95 4.16
CA PHE A 99 -2.19 6.14 4.07
C PHE A 99 -2.08 6.82 2.70
N LEU A 100 -0.87 7.03 2.19
CA LEU A 100 -0.65 7.64 0.88
C LEU A 100 -1.26 6.80 -0.26
N LYS A 101 -1.11 5.46 -0.21
CA LYS A 101 -1.75 4.54 -1.16
C LYS A 101 -3.28 4.63 -1.09
N ASN A 102 -3.84 4.65 0.12
CA ASN A 102 -5.29 4.78 0.33
C ASN A 102 -5.84 6.09 -0.23
N LYS A 103 -5.12 7.20 -0.04
CA LYS A 103 -5.49 8.50 -0.58
C LYS A 103 -5.36 8.54 -2.11
N SER A 104 -4.30 7.93 -2.66
CA SER A 104 -4.13 7.75 -4.12
C SER A 104 -5.29 6.98 -4.74
N ILE A 105 -5.77 5.91 -4.10
CA ILE A 105 -6.96 5.16 -4.53
C ILE A 105 -8.22 6.03 -4.45
N ALA A 106 -8.41 6.78 -3.36
CA ALA A 106 -9.57 7.67 -3.19
C ALA A 106 -9.62 8.77 -4.26
N ASP A 107 -8.46 9.25 -4.70
CA ASP A 107 -8.33 10.23 -5.79
C ASP A 107 -8.41 9.59 -7.20
N GLY A 108 -8.62 8.27 -7.28
CA GLY A 108 -8.73 7.54 -8.55
C GLY A 108 -7.40 7.28 -9.27
N ASN A 109 -6.28 7.46 -8.59
CA ASN A 109 -4.91 7.40 -9.13
C ASN A 109 -4.17 6.09 -8.79
N GLY A 110 -4.90 5.03 -8.43
CA GLY A 110 -4.30 3.71 -8.23
C GLY A 110 -3.84 3.06 -9.54
N PRO A 111 -2.87 2.12 -9.49
CA PRO A 111 -2.51 1.29 -10.62
C PRO A 111 -3.66 0.37 -11.03
N ASP A 112 -3.85 0.17 -12.34
CA ASP A 112 -4.95 -0.65 -12.89
C ASP A 112 -4.95 -2.08 -12.36
N PHE A 113 -3.77 -2.66 -12.11
CA PHE A 113 -3.66 -4.01 -11.57
C PHE A 113 -4.24 -4.13 -10.15
N ILE A 114 -4.19 -3.06 -9.34
CA ILE A 114 -4.79 -3.04 -8.01
C ILE A 114 -6.32 -3.08 -8.13
N TYR A 115 -6.91 -2.26 -9.01
CA TYR A 115 -8.35 -2.27 -9.27
C TYR A 115 -8.81 -3.63 -9.83
N SER A 116 -8.06 -4.19 -10.78
CA SER A 116 -8.35 -5.51 -11.35
C SER A 116 -8.32 -6.63 -10.30
N GLN A 117 -7.30 -6.62 -9.44
CA GLN A 117 -7.19 -7.58 -8.35
C GLN A 117 -8.30 -7.41 -7.31
N ALA A 118 -8.65 -6.17 -6.97
CA ALA A 118 -9.73 -5.86 -6.04
C ALA A 118 -11.09 -6.31 -6.58
N ARG A 119 -11.36 -6.10 -7.88
CA ARG A 119 -12.57 -6.59 -8.55
C ARG A 119 -12.65 -8.12 -8.53
N THR A 120 -11.53 -8.78 -8.82
CA THR A 120 -11.45 -10.26 -8.75
C THR A 120 -11.76 -10.77 -7.35
N ILE A 121 -11.22 -10.11 -6.32
CA ILE A 121 -11.52 -10.44 -4.92
C ILE A 121 -12.99 -10.19 -4.60
N PHE A 122 -13.55 -9.06 -4.99
CA PHE A 122 -14.96 -8.73 -4.77
C PHE A 122 -15.91 -9.74 -5.41
N GLU A 123 -15.62 -10.16 -6.65
CA GLU A 123 -16.47 -11.10 -7.40
C GLU A 123 -16.36 -12.54 -6.90
N SER A 124 -15.19 -12.97 -6.44
CA SER A 124 -14.90 -14.39 -6.16
C SER A 124 -14.62 -14.72 -4.70
N ALA A 125 -14.50 -13.71 -3.84
CA ALA A 125 -13.97 -13.78 -2.48
C ALA A 125 -12.58 -14.48 -2.41
N LYS A 126 -11.79 -14.38 -3.49
CA LYS A 126 -10.45 -14.96 -3.62
C LYS A 126 -9.49 -14.00 -4.32
N ALA A 127 -8.28 -13.88 -3.78
CA ALA A 127 -7.18 -13.18 -4.45
C ALA A 127 -6.70 -13.95 -5.68
N ILE A 128 -6.55 -15.26 -5.55
CA ILE A 128 -6.09 -16.14 -6.64
C ILE A 128 -7.27 -17.02 -7.05
N THR A 129 -7.76 -16.80 -8.27
CA THR A 129 -8.87 -17.56 -8.85
C THR A 129 -8.36 -18.66 -9.77
N GLY A 130 -9.13 -19.74 -9.88
CA GLY A 130 -8.90 -20.76 -10.90
C GLY A 130 -9.26 -20.25 -12.30
N PRO A 131 -8.80 -20.90 -13.38
CA PRO A 131 -9.13 -20.52 -14.75
C PRO A 131 -10.65 -20.56 -14.99
N LYS A 132 -11.17 -19.57 -15.73
CA LYS A 132 -12.59 -19.52 -16.15
C LYS A 132 -13.00 -20.67 -17.09
N THR A 133 -12.04 -21.45 -17.58
CA THR A 133 -12.22 -22.52 -18.59
C THR A 133 -12.53 -23.90 -17.99
N GLY A 134 -12.89 -23.98 -16.70
CA GLY A 134 -13.37 -25.21 -16.05
C GLY A 134 -12.30 -26.23 -15.66
N LYS A 135 -11.04 -26.04 -16.06
CA LYS A 135 -9.90 -26.87 -15.60
C LYS A 135 -9.17 -26.16 -14.47
N ASP A 136 -9.54 -26.42 -13.22
CA ASP A 136 -8.86 -25.89 -12.04
C ASP A 136 -7.54 -26.68 -11.77
N PRO A 137 -6.36 -26.09 -12.05
CA PRO A 137 -5.08 -26.77 -11.84
C PRO A 137 -4.78 -26.99 -10.35
N ILE A 138 -5.28 -26.11 -9.47
CA ILE A 138 -5.10 -26.21 -8.02
C ILE A 138 -5.91 -27.42 -7.52
N ALA A 139 -7.18 -27.53 -7.90
CA ALA A 139 -8.00 -28.68 -7.54
C ALA A 139 -7.41 -30.00 -8.06
N ARG A 140 -6.92 -30.02 -9.32
CA ARG A 140 -6.26 -31.19 -9.90
C ARG A 140 -5.01 -31.59 -9.10
N ARG A 141 -4.11 -30.64 -8.80
CA ARG A 141 -2.89 -30.90 -8.02
C ARG A 141 -3.21 -31.39 -6.62
N ARG A 142 -4.22 -30.81 -5.95
CA ARG A 142 -4.66 -31.27 -4.62
C ARG A 142 -5.13 -32.72 -4.62
N LYS A 143 -5.88 -33.14 -5.64
CA LYS A 143 -6.31 -34.54 -5.80
C LYS A 143 -5.12 -35.50 -5.93
N ILE A 144 -4.11 -35.14 -6.75
CA ILE A 144 -2.89 -35.95 -6.92
C ILE A 144 -2.12 -36.06 -5.60
N LEU A 145 -2.08 -34.99 -4.82
CA LEU A 145 -1.40 -34.92 -3.52
C LEU A 145 -2.24 -35.49 -2.35
N GLY A 146 -3.44 -36.02 -2.60
CA GLY A 146 -4.32 -36.52 -1.54
C GLY A 146 -4.85 -35.45 -0.58
N LEU A 147 -4.82 -34.17 -0.97
CA LEU A 147 -5.25 -33.05 -0.14
C LEU A 147 -6.77 -32.83 -0.24
N PRO A 148 -7.42 -32.37 0.84
CA PRO A 148 -8.86 -32.07 0.83
C PRO A 148 -9.20 -30.95 -0.16
N PRO A 149 -10.44 -30.81 -0.64
CA PRO A 149 -10.84 -29.68 -1.48
C PRO A 149 -10.67 -28.34 -0.74
N VAL A 150 -10.45 -27.26 -1.49
CA VAL A 150 -10.40 -25.91 -0.91
C VAL A 150 -11.81 -25.50 -0.50
N ALA A 151 -11.96 -25.01 0.73
CA ALA A 151 -13.23 -24.48 1.21
C ALA A 151 -13.75 -23.38 0.27
N LYS A 152 -15.04 -23.44 -0.07
CA LYS A 152 -15.67 -22.39 -0.86
C LYS A 152 -16.01 -21.22 0.07
N PRO A 153 -15.61 -19.99 -0.27
CA PRO A 153 -16.01 -18.82 0.51
C PRO A 153 -17.51 -18.55 0.31
N ASP A 154 -18.14 -17.92 1.31
CA ASP A 154 -19.44 -17.31 1.13
C ASP A 154 -19.26 -15.97 0.41
N VAL A 155 -19.49 -15.99 -0.90
CA VAL A 155 -19.31 -14.81 -1.76
C VAL A 155 -20.38 -13.75 -1.45
N VAL A 156 -21.59 -14.17 -1.05
CA VAL A 156 -22.70 -13.24 -0.80
C VAL A 156 -22.46 -12.47 0.49
N GLU A 157 -22.08 -13.16 1.55
CA GLU A 157 -21.68 -12.54 2.82
C GLU A 157 -20.51 -11.58 2.61
N PHE A 158 -19.46 -12.03 1.90
CA PHE A 158 -18.29 -11.22 1.61
C PHE A 158 -18.63 -9.94 0.84
N GLN A 159 -19.43 -10.04 -0.22
CA GLN A 159 -19.88 -8.87 -1.00
C GLN A 159 -20.75 -7.94 -0.16
N THR A 160 -21.59 -8.48 0.72
CA THR A 160 -22.44 -7.68 1.61
C THR A 160 -21.58 -6.86 2.57
N LEU A 161 -20.55 -7.47 3.17
CA LEU A 161 -19.59 -6.77 4.02
C LEU A 161 -18.88 -5.64 3.25
N LEU A 162 -18.34 -5.93 2.06
CA LEU A 162 -17.60 -4.93 1.29
C LEU A 162 -18.46 -3.76 0.79
N LYS A 163 -19.73 -4.01 0.44
CA LYS A 163 -20.70 -2.95 0.11
C LYS A 163 -21.02 -2.07 1.32
N ASN A 164 -21.17 -2.66 2.51
CA ASN A 164 -21.39 -1.89 3.74
C ASN A 164 -20.19 -0.99 4.09
N LEU A 165 -18.97 -1.42 3.73
CA LEU A 165 -17.75 -0.62 3.85
C LEU A 165 -17.55 0.38 2.70
N GLY A 166 -18.43 0.39 1.69
CA GLY A 166 -18.34 1.26 0.51
C GLY A 166 -17.17 0.96 -0.42
N VAL A 167 -16.62 -0.27 -0.37
CA VAL A 167 -15.49 -0.68 -1.21
C VAL A 167 -15.88 -0.79 -2.67
N ASP A 168 -17.11 -1.21 -2.96
CA ASP A 168 -17.69 -1.31 -4.29
C ASP A 168 -17.61 0.02 -5.06
N LYS A 169 -17.78 1.15 -4.36
CA LYS A 169 -17.67 2.51 -4.93
C LYS A 169 -16.25 2.88 -5.36
N LYS A 170 -15.24 2.13 -4.93
CA LYS A 170 -13.82 2.38 -5.21
C LYS A 170 -13.23 1.41 -6.25
N LEU A 171 -14.01 0.49 -6.81
CA LEU A 171 -13.49 -0.58 -7.68
C LEU A 171 -13.22 -0.18 -9.14
N LYS A 172 -13.52 1.07 -9.54
CA LYS A 172 -13.54 1.59 -10.92
C LYS A 172 -14.40 0.79 -11.90
#